data_AF-A0A7J3J9N0-F1
#
_entry.id   AF-A0A7J3J9N0-F1
#
_cell.length_a   1.000
_cell.length_b   1.000
_cell.length_c   1.000
_cell.angle_alpha   90.00
_cell.angle_beta   90.00
_cell.angle_gamma   90.00
#
_symmetry.space_group_name_H-M   'P 1'
#
loop_
_entity.id
_entity.type
_entity.pdbx_description
1 polymer ?
#
loop_
_entity_poly.entity_id
_entity_poly.type
_entity_poly.pdbx_seq_one_letter_code
_entity_poly.pdbx_strand_id
1 'polypeptide(L)'
;MQTTSDSTKNPSEQSSQSRVQAQKQLVEQLKTQWKLLWEERFDDKLKAEGISTNDYTPLFVEQGTVIHATKDFKPLSFKEILEQHMVENPERYIPPPVEEGGWRKFIKTEVTGKKTKKANPRPKTEKPKGQNKKKGGRGWLHSV
;
A
#
# COMPACT_ATOMS: atom_id res chain seq x y z
N MET A 1 14.59 -54.99 7.03
CA MET A 1 15.26 -53.92 7.79
C MET A 1 14.46 -52.65 7.56
N GLN A 2 13.80 -52.13 8.61
CA GLN A 2 12.97 -50.93 8.54
C GLN A 2 13.79 -49.76 9.11
N THR A 3 13.92 -48.67 8.36
CA THR A 3 14.43 -47.39 8.86
C THR A 3 13.29 -46.39 8.85
N THR A 4 12.58 -46.28 9.96
CA THR A 4 11.69 -45.15 10.24
C THR A 4 12.54 -44.01 10.73
N SER A 5 12.87 -43.07 9.84
CA SER A 5 13.49 -41.80 10.21
C SER A 5 12.43 -40.91 10.88
N ASP A 6 12.36 -40.97 12.20
CA ASP A 6 11.55 -40.07 13.00
C ASP A 6 12.20 -38.68 12.99
N SER A 7 11.53 -37.72 12.36
CA SER A 7 12.01 -36.34 12.21
C SER A 7 11.70 -35.58 13.49
N THR A 8 12.60 -35.69 14.47
CA THR A 8 12.53 -34.92 15.71
C THR A 8 12.86 -33.46 15.39
N LYS A 9 11.84 -32.63 15.15
CA LYS A 9 12.01 -31.18 15.01
C LYS A 9 12.54 -30.61 16.33
N ASN A 10 13.70 -29.95 16.26
CA ASN A 10 14.33 -29.28 17.39
C ASN A 10 13.35 -28.30 18.08
N PRO A 11 13.16 -28.38 19.41
CA PRO A 11 12.21 -27.53 20.13
C PRO A 11 12.54 -26.02 20.07
N SER A 12 13.79 -25.66 19.77
CA SER A 12 14.22 -24.25 19.60
C SER A 12 13.65 -23.59 18.35
N GLU A 13 13.45 -24.34 17.26
CA GLU A 13 12.87 -23.81 16.02
C GLU A 13 11.36 -23.59 16.13
N GLN A 14 10.68 -24.44 16.91
CA GLN A 14 9.24 -24.34 17.14
C GLN A 14 8.87 -23.07 17.94
N SER A 15 9.66 -22.73 18.95
CA SER A 15 9.50 -21.48 19.72
C SER A 15 9.73 -20.23 18.87
N SER A 16 10.68 -20.30 17.94
CA SER A 16 10.96 -19.20 17.01
C SER A 16 9.81 -19.00 16.01
N GLN A 17 9.24 -20.10 15.51
CA GLN A 17 8.11 -20.06 14.58
C GLN A 17 6.83 -19.52 15.23
N SER A 18 6.54 -19.89 16.48
CA SER A 18 5.35 -19.40 17.18
C SER A 18 5.43 -17.90 17.47
N ARG A 19 6.61 -17.38 17.85
CA ARG A 19 6.84 -15.93 18.02
C ARG A 19 6.57 -15.16 16.72
N VAL A 20 7.09 -15.66 15.59
CA VAL A 20 6.87 -15.06 14.27
C VAL A 20 5.39 -15.09 13.87
N GLN A 21 4.67 -16.17 14.19
CA GLN A 21 3.23 -16.26 13.92
C GLN A 21 2.42 -15.28 14.79
N ALA A 22 2.70 -15.21 16.08
CA ALA A 22 2.05 -14.27 17.00
C ALA A 22 2.28 -12.82 16.56
N GLN A 23 3.50 -12.49 16.16
CA GLN A 23 3.84 -11.17 15.64
C GLN A 23 3.07 -10.84 14.35
N LYS A 24 2.95 -11.80 13.42
CA LYS A 24 2.15 -11.60 12.20
C LYS A 24 0.69 -11.32 12.52
N GLN A 25 0.09 -12.06 13.46
CA GLN A 25 -1.29 -11.86 13.88
C GLN A 25 -1.49 -10.47 14.50
N LEU A 26 -0.57 -10.02 15.36
CA LEU A 26 -0.60 -8.67 15.91
C LEU A 26 -0.56 -7.61 14.82
N VAL A 27 0.35 -7.75 13.85
CA VAL A 27 0.46 -6.80 12.73
C VAL A 27 -0.80 -6.80 11.87
N GLU A 28 -1.42 -7.96 11.62
CA GLU A 28 -2.68 -8.04 10.87
C GLU A 28 -3.84 -7.36 11.60
N GLN A 29 -3.93 -7.52 12.93
CA GLN A 29 -4.92 -6.82 13.75
C GLN A 29 -4.72 -5.30 13.69
N LEU A 30 -3.49 -4.84 13.88
CA LEU A 30 -3.14 -3.42 13.77
C LEU A 30 -3.44 -2.88 12.37
N LYS A 31 -3.14 -3.63 11.30
CA LYS A 31 -3.48 -3.23 9.92
C LYS A 31 -4.98 -3.11 9.70
N THR A 32 -5.75 -4.03 10.26
CA THR A 32 -7.21 -4.02 10.12
C THR A 32 -7.80 -2.80 10.81
N GLN A 33 -7.40 -2.55 12.05
CA GLN A 33 -7.84 -1.35 12.76
C GLN A 33 -7.35 -0.07 12.10
N TRP A 34 -6.12 -0.06 11.60
CA TRP A 34 -5.58 1.08 10.87
C TRP A 34 -6.43 1.40 9.64
N LYS A 35 -6.81 0.38 8.87
CA LYS A 35 -7.69 0.55 7.72
C LYS A 35 -9.07 1.08 8.13
N LEU A 36 -9.67 0.50 9.16
CA LEU A 36 -10.97 0.93 9.68
C LEU A 36 -10.93 2.39 10.17
N LEU A 37 -9.90 2.78 10.91
CA LEU A 37 -9.68 4.17 11.36
C LEU A 37 -9.77 5.17 10.20
N TRP A 38 -9.09 4.89 9.10
CA TRP A 38 -9.09 5.78 7.94
C TRP A 38 -10.39 5.74 7.13
N GLU A 39 -11.13 4.62 7.15
CA GLU A 39 -12.43 4.48 6.48
C GLU A 39 -13.57 5.13 7.27
N GLU A 40 -13.57 5.00 8.60
CA GLU A 40 -14.64 5.48 9.48
C GLU A 40 -14.43 6.93 9.95
N ARG A 41 -13.26 7.52 9.68
CA ARG A 41 -12.93 8.91 10.01
C ARG A 41 -14.00 9.88 9.48
N PHE A 42 -14.46 10.78 10.34
CA PHE A 42 -15.40 11.84 9.96
C PHE A 42 -14.66 13.11 9.56
N ASP A 43 -14.91 13.64 8.37
CA ASP A 43 -14.32 14.90 7.92
C ASP A 43 -15.15 16.10 8.41
N ASP A 44 -14.57 16.95 9.27
CA ASP A 44 -15.12 18.25 9.66
C ASP A 44 -15.02 19.22 8.47
N LYS A 45 -16.16 19.55 7.86
CA LYS A 45 -16.25 20.42 6.68
C LYS A 45 -15.79 21.87 6.93
N LEU A 46 -15.88 22.36 8.17
CA LEU A 46 -15.51 23.75 8.49
C LEU A 46 -14.00 23.89 8.60
N LYS A 47 -13.32 22.86 9.12
CA LYS A 47 -11.89 22.89 9.36
C LYS A 47 -11.07 22.00 8.40
N ALA A 48 -11.75 21.18 7.58
CA ALA A 48 -11.15 20.15 6.74
C ALA A 48 -10.27 19.17 7.53
N GLU A 49 -10.68 18.85 8.75
CA GLU A 49 -9.98 17.96 9.68
C GLU A 49 -10.65 16.59 9.73
N GLY A 50 -9.88 15.53 9.96
CA GLY A 50 -10.46 14.21 10.20
C GLY A 50 -10.60 13.94 11.69
N ILE A 51 -11.76 13.48 12.14
CA ILE A 51 -12.04 13.12 13.54
C ILE A 51 -12.24 11.60 13.63
N SER A 52 -11.62 10.97 14.62
CA SER A 52 -11.85 9.54 14.89
C SER A 52 -13.27 9.32 15.41
N THR A 53 -14.03 8.47 14.72
CA THR A 53 -15.41 8.15 15.10
C THR A 53 -15.48 7.13 16.24
N ASN A 54 -14.50 6.22 16.31
CA ASN A 54 -14.43 5.12 17.26
C ASN A 54 -13.15 5.17 18.11
N ASP A 55 -13.11 4.35 19.15
CA ASP A 55 -11.92 4.08 19.96
C ASP A 55 -11.02 3.04 19.27
N TYR A 56 -9.80 3.42 18.95
CA TYR A 56 -8.75 2.53 18.44
C TYR A 56 -7.57 2.51 19.41
N THR A 57 -7.81 1.96 20.60
CA THR A 57 -6.80 1.86 21.66
C THR A 57 -5.50 1.15 21.22
N PRO A 58 -5.51 0.12 20.36
CA PRO A 58 -4.26 -0.48 19.87
C PRO A 58 -3.46 0.42 18.94
N LEU A 59 -4.09 1.46 18.38
CA LEU A 59 -3.44 2.50 17.57
C LEU A 59 -3.15 3.76 18.39
N PHE A 60 -3.44 3.77 19.69
CA PHE A 60 -3.32 4.94 20.58
C PHE A 60 -4.20 6.12 20.16
N VAL A 61 -5.36 5.83 19.55
CA VAL A 61 -6.33 6.85 19.11
C VAL A 61 -7.63 6.67 19.90
N GLU A 62 -7.98 7.68 20.69
CA GLU A 62 -9.26 7.74 21.44
C GLU A 62 -10.37 8.32 20.55
N GLN A 63 -11.63 8.01 20.86
CA GLN A 63 -12.79 8.57 20.19
C GLN A 63 -12.77 10.10 20.26
N GLY A 64 -13.05 10.76 19.15
CA GLY A 64 -12.97 12.21 19.06
C GLY A 64 -11.56 12.77 18.95
N THR A 65 -10.52 11.92 18.96
CA THR A 65 -9.15 12.34 18.63
C THR A 65 -9.16 12.92 17.23
N VAL A 66 -8.71 14.17 17.11
CA VAL A 66 -8.62 14.82 15.82
C VAL A 66 -7.35 14.33 15.13
N ILE A 67 -7.53 13.59 14.05
CA ILE A 67 -6.49 13.12 13.13
C ILE A 67 -6.16 14.31 12.23
N HIS A 68 -5.27 15.14 12.76
CA HIS A 68 -5.20 16.54 12.39
C HIS A 68 -3.95 16.88 11.58
N ALA A 69 -4.14 17.85 10.70
CA ALA A 69 -3.10 18.74 10.19
C ALA A 69 -2.82 19.89 11.18
N THR A 70 -2.76 19.67 12.51
CA THR A 70 -2.27 20.77 13.36
C THR A 70 -0.79 20.88 13.01
N LYS A 71 -0.28 22.12 12.97
CA LYS A 71 1.10 22.39 12.56
C LYS A 71 2.13 21.56 13.36
N ASP A 72 1.78 21.23 14.60
CA ASP A 72 2.66 20.57 15.56
C ASP A 72 2.27 19.10 15.81
N PHE A 73 1.13 18.62 15.30
CA PHE A 73 0.74 17.20 15.41
C PHE A 73 1.20 16.44 14.18
N LYS A 74 2.19 15.58 14.39
CA LYS A 74 2.61 14.61 13.40
C LYS A 74 1.61 13.45 13.45
N PRO A 75 0.81 13.19 12.40
CA PRO A 75 -0.09 12.04 12.40
C PRO A 75 0.74 10.78 12.61
N LEU A 76 0.32 9.92 13.55
CA LEU A 76 1.02 8.68 13.88
C LEU A 76 1.33 7.92 12.60
N SER A 77 2.61 7.64 12.34
CA SER A 77 2.95 6.75 11.25
C SER A 77 2.62 5.32 11.64
N PHE A 78 2.09 4.51 10.71
CA PHE A 78 1.93 3.08 10.95
C PHE A 78 3.26 2.43 11.39
N LYS A 79 4.40 2.98 10.94
CA LYS A 79 5.73 2.59 11.42
C LYS A 79 5.92 2.83 12.92
N GLU A 80 5.60 4.03 13.37
CA GLU A 80 5.77 4.46 14.77
C GLU A 80 4.89 3.59 15.69
N ILE A 81 3.69 3.21 15.24
CA ILE A 81 2.80 2.27 15.94
C ILE A 81 3.44 0.88 16.07
N LEU A 82 4.02 0.34 14.99
CA LEU A 82 4.70 -0.96 15.03
C LEU A 82 5.92 -0.94 15.96
N GLU A 83 6.66 0.17 15.98
CA GLU A 83 7.80 0.38 16.87
C GLU A 83 7.37 0.41 18.34
N GLN A 84 6.27 1.09 18.67
CA GLN A 84 5.71 1.12 20.03
C GLN A 84 5.22 -0.26 20.52
N HIS A 85 4.71 -1.10 19.62
CA HIS A 85 4.35 -2.49 19.93
C HIS A 85 5.56 -3.44 19.96
N MET A 86 6.79 -2.92 19.85
CA MET A 86 8.04 -3.69 19.87
C MET A 86 8.09 -4.79 18.78
N VAL A 87 7.48 -4.53 17.63
CA VAL A 87 7.46 -5.45 16.49
C VAL A 87 8.87 -5.53 15.87
N GLU A 88 9.42 -6.74 15.75
CA GLU A 88 10.72 -6.95 15.11
C GLU A 88 10.66 -6.61 13.61
N ASN A 89 11.60 -5.81 13.12
CA ASN A 89 11.72 -5.41 11.72
C ASN A 89 10.42 -4.77 11.15
N PRO A 90 9.99 -3.60 11.67
CA PRO A 90 8.73 -2.95 11.27
C PRO A 90 8.71 -2.57 9.79
N GLU A 91 9.87 -2.21 9.22
CA GLU A 91 10.05 -1.85 7.80
C GLU A 91 9.55 -2.93 6.83
N ARG A 92 9.60 -4.20 7.24
CA ARG A 92 9.14 -5.31 6.40
C ARG A 92 7.63 -5.24 6.11
N TYR A 93 6.86 -4.61 7.00
CA TYR A 93 5.41 -4.60 6.94
C TYR A 93 4.84 -3.35 6.25
N ILE A 94 5.71 -2.37 5.96
CA ILE A 94 5.39 -1.09 5.35
C ILE A 94 5.72 -1.19 3.86
N PRO A 95 4.81 -0.74 2.97
CA PRO A 95 5.13 -0.67 1.55
C PRO A 95 6.26 0.36 1.30
N PRO A 96 7.19 0.09 0.38
CA PRO A 96 8.22 1.05 0.02
C PRO A 96 7.59 2.33 -0.56
N PRO A 97 8.29 3.48 -0.45
CA PRO A 97 7.78 4.76 -0.93
C PRO A 97 7.44 4.71 -2.43
N VAL A 98 6.45 5.51 -2.82
CA VAL A 98 5.90 5.54 -4.20
C VAL A 98 6.98 5.85 -5.24
N GLU A 99 8.01 6.62 -4.85
CA GLU A 99 9.14 7.00 -5.69
C GLU A 99 10.01 5.81 -6.11
N GLU A 100 10.27 4.87 -5.20
CA GLU A 100 11.02 3.65 -5.47
C GLU A 100 10.20 2.72 -6.38
N GLY A 101 8.89 2.69 -6.16
CA GLY A 101 7.91 1.87 -6.86
C GLY A 101 8.12 0.37 -6.60
N GLY A 102 7.01 -0.37 -6.48
CA GLY A 102 7.07 -1.76 -6.05
C GLY A 102 7.78 -2.71 -7.02
N TRP A 103 7.76 -3.99 -6.69
CA TRP A 103 8.39 -5.09 -7.45
C TRP A 103 8.22 -5.02 -8.96
N ARG A 104 7.05 -4.58 -9.45
CA ARG A 104 6.79 -4.43 -10.89
C ARG A 104 7.67 -3.35 -11.55
N LYS A 105 7.93 -2.23 -10.88
CA LYS A 105 8.83 -1.17 -11.38
C LYS A 105 10.27 -1.64 -11.34
N PHE A 106 10.70 -2.24 -10.23
CA PHE A 106 12.01 -2.87 -10.10
C PHE A 106 12.28 -3.90 -11.21
N ILE A 107 11.35 -4.83 -11.44
CA ILE A 107 11.48 -5.82 -12.52
C ILE A 107 11.58 -5.11 -13.88
N LYS A 108 10.83 -4.03 -14.10
CA LYS A 108 10.86 -3.29 -15.36
C LYS A 108 12.17 -2.50 -15.58
N THR A 109 12.76 -1.94 -14.52
CA THR A 109 13.97 -1.11 -14.62
C THR A 109 15.24 -1.95 -14.57
N GLU A 110 15.36 -2.84 -13.59
CA GLU A 110 16.58 -3.59 -13.30
C GLU A 110 16.62 -4.93 -14.04
N VAL A 111 15.50 -5.65 -14.10
CA VAL A 111 15.49 -7.04 -14.60
C VAL A 111 15.19 -7.12 -16.11
N THR A 112 14.22 -6.35 -16.59
CA THR A 112 13.76 -6.44 -17.99
C THR A 112 14.68 -5.68 -18.96
N GLY A 113 15.68 -4.96 -18.41
CA GLY A 113 16.64 -4.15 -19.14
C GLY A 113 16.02 -2.93 -19.82
N LYS A 114 16.86 -1.95 -20.15
CA LYS A 114 16.50 -0.85 -21.06
C LYS A 114 16.27 -1.43 -22.45
N LYS A 115 15.08 -2.01 -22.71
CA LYS A 115 14.65 -2.27 -24.08
C LYS A 115 14.64 -0.92 -24.77
N THR A 116 15.70 -0.63 -25.53
CA THR A 116 15.78 0.50 -26.42
C THR A 116 14.49 0.49 -27.22
N LYS A 117 13.60 1.43 -26.94
CA LYS A 117 12.47 1.70 -27.81
C LYS A 117 13.06 2.27 -29.08
N LYS A 118 13.59 1.41 -29.96
CA LYS A 118 13.48 1.64 -31.39
C LYS A 118 11.99 1.50 -31.69
N ALA A 119 11.23 2.53 -31.31
CA ALA A 119 9.97 2.81 -31.95
C ALA A 119 10.36 3.10 -33.40
N ASN A 120 10.30 2.06 -34.23
CA ASN A 120 10.34 2.23 -35.67
C ASN A 120 9.24 3.26 -35.96
N PRO A 121 9.53 4.47 -36.49
CA PRO A 121 8.47 5.37 -36.88
C PRO A 121 7.74 4.64 -38.00
N ARG A 122 6.58 4.04 -37.68
CA ARG A 122 5.68 3.55 -38.72
C ARG A 122 5.46 4.74 -39.65
N PRO A 123 5.67 4.61 -40.98
CA PRO A 123 5.33 5.68 -41.89
C PRO A 123 3.87 6.06 -41.63
N LYS A 124 3.60 7.36 -41.52
CA LYS A 124 2.26 7.90 -41.34
C LYS A 124 1.42 7.44 -42.53
N THR A 125 0.69 6.34 -42.39
CA THR A 125 -0.32 5.95 -43.37
C THR A 125 -1.41 7.01 -43.30
N GLU A 126 -1.55 7.77 -44.37
CA GLU A 126 -2.63 8.73 -44.58
C GLU A 126 -3.96 8.05 -44.21
N LYS A 127 -4.71 8.69 -43.31
CA LYS A 127 -5.96 8.11 -42.80
C LYS A 127 -6.95 8.00 -43.96
N PRO A 128 -7.57 6.84 -44.22
CA PRO A 128 -8.65 6.75 -45.20
C PRO A 128 -9.82 7.64 -44.77
N LYS A 129 -10.25 8.54 -45.66
CA LYS A 129 -11.47 9.35 -45.52
C LYS A 129 -12.64 8.40 -45.29
N GLY A 130 -13.23 8.41 -44.09
CA GLY A 130 -14.45 7.65 -43.81
C GLY A 130 -14.63 7.09 -42.40
N GLN A 131 -13.87 7.51 -41.38
CA GLN A 131 -14.23 7.15 -40.00
C GLN A 131 -15.55 7.83 -39.61
N ASN A 132 -16.54 6.98 -39.36
CA ASN A 132 -17.92 7.32 -39.08
C ASN A 132 -18.01 8.27 -37.88
N LYS A 133 -18.60 9.46 -38.06
CA LYS A 133 -18.89 10.39 -36.96
C LYS A 133 -19.84 9.67 -36.00
N LYS A 134 -19.41 9.41 -34.77
CA LYS A 134 -20.32 8.86 -33.74
C LYS A 134 -21.53 9.79 -33.64
N LYS A 135 -22.74 9.22 -33.77
CA LYS A 135 -24.02 9.93 -33.64
C LYS A 135 -24.04 10.68 -32.31
N GLY A 136 -24.05 12.01 -32.37
CA GLY A 136 -24.03 12.87 -31.18
C GLY A 136 -23.11 14.08 -31.38
N GLY A 137 -23.20 14.72 -32.54
CA GLY A 137 -22.27 15.73 -33.04
C GLY A 137 -21.87 16.78 -31.99
N ARG A 138 -20.66 16.60 -31.44
CA ARG A 138 -19.81 17.62 -30.80
C ARG A 138 -18.46 16.96 -30.53
N GLY A 139 -17.53 17.13 -31.48
CA GLY A 139 -16.22 16.49 -31.44
C GLY A 139 -15.17 17.36 -32.13
N TRP A 140 -14.80 18.41 -31.40
CA TRP A 140 -13.53 19.17 -31.45
C TRP A 140 -13.25 19.87 -32.77
N LEU A 141 -13.90 21.03 -32.89
CA LEU A 141 -13.44 22.17 -33.67
C LEU A 141 -12.04 22.57 -33.18
N HIS A 142 -11.00 22.27 -33.96
CA HIS A 142 -9.75 23.02 -33.90
C HIS A 142 -9.72 23.89 -35.14
N SER A 143 -9.95 25.18 -34.94
CA SER A 143 -9.63 26.22 -35.92
C SER A 143 -8.11 26.42 -35.96
N VAL A 144 -7.65 26.73 -37.17
CA VAL A 144 -6.33 27.23 -37.60
C VAL A 144 -5.31 26.13 -37.90
#